data_AF-A0A9E4YZ42-F1
#
_entry.id   AF-A0A9E4YZ42-F1
#
_cell.length_a   1.000
_cell.length_b   1.000
_cell.length_c   1.000
_cell.angle_alpha   90.00
_cell.angle_beta   90.00
_cell.angle_gamma   90.00
#
_symmetry.space_group_name_H-M   'P 1'
#
loop_
_entity.id
_entity.type
_entity.pdbx_description
1 polymer ?
#
loop_
_entity_poly.entity_id
_entity_poly.type
_entity_poly.pdbx_seq_one_letter_code
_entity_poly.pdbx_strand_id
1 'polypeptide(L)'
;MAAQHSKYQKVLADFSIDYDPAKAFYVKHRPFILQVSLGEMKLEDAFWVELGPEYVTFRLGDFLDIAFPRNKRQQSKISSMLDVKENPDLPDMYAALLEIFAEWRDGKCSLNFFINQGPEIKLTDRLDDHLSLMRSPEHRIEETPMLDLVIDQNLDVLDYLTTAGYIKNKQTTIEFMQTNMLMYFLEKHNYKLPVAPIDDIDKKLAPIAKKLQSVNLIAPSDLEPIFEISEEGRQAIGRTIDETESYINQYDVFKDVYYDPGSGALEFDTGRGQDLRVQIYEYEDRDPVRVIFLLRLYDGTFDEDLATWRDSIHSERYFGEVLSPITNGARIDEDMVESVIEAGYNFAEARFDTAIEVESQEELLRRIEKK
;
A
#
# COMPACT_ATOMS: atom_id res chain seq x y z
N MET A 1 -6.14 20.27 -31.60
CA MET A 1 -5.95 18.92 -31.04
C MET A 1 -5.20 19.10 -29.75
N ALA A 2 -5.81 18.79 -28.61
CA ALA A 2 -5.14 18.91 -27.32
C ALA A 2 -4.01 17.86 -27.29
N ALA A 3 -2.79 18.30 -26.98
CA ALA A 3 -1.67 17.39 -26.77
C ALA A 3 -2.05 16.48 -25.58
N GLN A 4 -2.27 15.21 -25.85
CA GLN A 4 -2.48 14.22 -24.81
C GLN A 4 -1.12 14.03 -24.15
N HIS A 5 -0.92 14.65 -22.98
CA HIS A 5 0.31 14.49 -22.23
C HIS A 5 0.45 13.02 -21.80
N SER A 6 1.51 12.36 -22.23
CA SER A 6 1.87 11.03 -21.77
C SER A 6 2.27 11.08 -20.31
N LYS A 7 1.73 10.17 -19.50
CA LYS A 7 2.07 10.06 -18.07
C LYS A 7 3.51 9.57 -17.89
N TYR A 8 3.91 8.58 -18.70
CA TYR A 8 5.23 7.96 -18.66
C TYR A 8 6.05 8.33 -19.89
N GLN A 9 7.33 8.64 -19.67
CA GLN A 9 8.32 8.92 -20.71
C GLN A 9 9.63 8.23 -20.35
N LYS A 10 9.59 6.89 -20.35
CA LYS A 10 10.73 6.05 -19.99
C LYS A 10 11.63 5.84 -21.20
N VAL A 11 12.92 5.78 -20.95
CA VAL A 11 13.98 5.57 -21.94
C VAL A 11 14.75 4.31 -21.59
N LEU A 12 15.28 3.65 -22.61
CA LEU A 12 16.17 2.50 -22.49
C LEU A 12 17.47 2.87 -23.19
N ALA A 13 18.61 2.73 -22.49
CA ALA A 13 19.91 3.10 -23.05
C ALA A 13 20.19 2.35 -24.35
N ASP A 14 20.70 3.04 -25.38
CA ASP A 14 21.05 2.49 -26.70
C ASP A 14 19.84 2.07 -27.59
N PHE A 15 18.61 2.32 -27.12
CA PHE A 15 17.38 2.11 -27.87
C PHE A 15 16.62 3.43 -28.08
N SER A 16 15.96 3.53 -29.23
CA SER A 16 14.91 4.54 -29.47
C SER A 16 13.58 3.81 -29.52
N ILE A 17 12.70 4.19 -28.61
CA ILE A 17 11.33 3.72 -28.50
C ILE A 17 10.45 4.92 -28.80
N ASP A 18 9.69 4.88 -29.89
CA ASP A 18 8.82 5.97 -30.32
C ASP A 18 7.37 5.47 -30.35
N TYR A 19 6.45 6.14 -29.65
CA TYR A 19 5.01 5.86 -29.74
C TYR A 19 4.45 6.43 -31.05
N ASP A 20 4.41 5.60 -32.10
CA ASP A 20 3.88 5.93 -33.43
C ASP A 20 3.03 4.77 -33.99
N PRO A 21 1.78 4.61 -33.50
CA PRO A 21 0.91 3.52 -33.93
C PRO A 21 0.56 3.57 -35.43
N ALA A 22 0.54 4.77 -36.03
CA ALA A 22 0.28 4.94 -37.46
C ALA A 22 1.40 4.31 -38.30
N LYS A 23 2.65 4.46 -37.87
CA LYS A 23 3.79 3.83 -38.53
C LYS A 23 3.90 2.34 -38.16
N ALA A 24 3.66 1.98 -36.90
CA ALA A 24 3.67 0.60 -36.44
C ALA A 24 2.65 -0.28 -37.19
N PHE A 25 1.52 0.29 -37.63
CA PHE A 25 0.52 -0.39 -38.44
C PHE A 25 1.10 -1.09 -39.68
N TYR A 26 2.14 -0.53 -40.32
CA TYR A 26 2.74 -1.10 -41.52
C TYR A 26 3.62 -2.31 -41.24
N VAL A 27 4.11 -2.47 -40.02
CA VAL A 27 4.98 -3.59 -39.60
C VAL A 27 4.29 -4.56 -38.65
N LYS A 28 3.01 -4.34 -38.33
CA LYS A 28 2.22 -5.15 -37.37
C LYS A 28 2.05 -6.64 -37.71
N HIS A 29 2.43 -7.03 -38.93
CA HIS A 29 2.41 -8.42 -39.40
C HIS A 29 3.69 -9.19 -39.05
N ARG A 30 4.67 -8.52 -38.41
CA ARG A 30 5.89 -9.12 -37.88
C ARG A 30 5.69 -9.52 -36.41
N PRO A 31 6.50 -10.45 -35.86
CA PRO A 31 6.60 -10.62 -34.42
C PRO A 31 6.84 -9.27 -33.72
N PHE A 32 6.29 -9.14 -32.51
CA PHE A 32 6.36 -7.91 -31.73
C PHE A 32 6.84 -8.22 -30.31
N ILE A 33 7.42 -7.23 -29.66
CA ILE A 33 7.87 -7.36 -28.27
C ILE A 33 6.75 -6.88 -27.35
N LEU A 34 6.30 -7.73 -26.43
CA LEU A 34 5.58 -7.30 -25.24
C LEU A 34 6.63 -6.88 -24.21
N GLN A 35 6.63 -5.62 -23.79
CA GLN A 35 7.42 -5.14 -22.66
C GLN A 35 6.48 -4.63 -21.58
N VAL A 36 6.73 -5.01 -20.33
CA VAL A 36 5.89 -4.65 -19.18
C VAL A 36 6.75 -4.09 -18.06
N SER A 37 6.43 -2.88 -17.62
CA SER A 37 7.05 -2.23 -16.46
C SER A 37 6.00 -1.74 -15.46
N LEU A 38 6.36 -1.65 -14.18
CA LEU A 38 5.45 -1.20 -13.12
C LEU A 38 5.75 0.27 -12.74
N GLY A 39 4.74 1.15 -12.75
CA GLY A 39 4.88 2.54 -12.29
C GLY A 39 6.11 3.27 -12.84
N GLU A 40 7.00 3.75 -11.97
CA GLU A 40 8.26 4.44 -12.33
C GLU A 40 9.48 3.51 -12.49
N MET A 41 9.28 2.19 -12.53
CA MET A 41 10.35 1.21 -12.78
C MET A 41 11.06 1.52 -14.10
N LYS A 42 12.39 1.44 -14.10
CA LYS A 42 13.19 1.69 -15.30
C LYS A 42 13.02 0.57 -16.32
N LEU A 43 13.30 0.84 -17.59
CA LEU A 43 13.08 -0.15 -18.65
C LEU A 43 14.11 -1.29 -18.64
N GLU A 44 15.28 -1.08 -18.02
CA GLU A 44 16.29 -2.12 -17.86
C GLU A 44 15.79 -3.28 -16.97
N ASP A 45 14.87 -2.99 -16.05
CA ASP A 45 14.26 -3.94 -15.12
C ASP A 45 12.90 -4.47 -15.63
N ALA A 46 12.48 -4.07 -16.83
CA ALA A 46 11.19 -4.44 -17.39
C ALA A 46 11.17 -5.89 -17.89
N PHE A 47 10.06 -6.57 -17.68
CA PHE A 47 9.80 -7.87 -18.29
C PHE A 47 9.61 -7.69 -19.80
N TRP A 48 10.14 -8.60 -20.60
CA TRP A 48 9.86 -8.64 -22.03
C TRP A 48 9.80 -10.04 -22.62
N VAL A 49 9.03 -10.19 -23.70
CA VAL A 49 8.92 -11.42 -24.48
C VAL A 49 8.53 -11.12 -25.92
N GLU A 50 9.12 -11.83 -26.88
CA GLU A 50 8.70 -11.76 -28.28
C GLU A 50 7.47 -12.64 -28.52
N LEU A 51 6.45 -12.08 -29.18
CA LEU A 51 5.19 -12.74 -29.46
C LEU A 51 4.85 -12.66 -30.95
N GLY A 52 4.07 -13.63 -31.43
CA GLY A 52 3.64 -13.69 -32.82
C GLY A 52 2.62 -12.59 -33.19
N PRO A 53 2.55 -12.19 -34.48
CA PRO A 53 1.65 -11.13 -34.95
C PRO A 53 0.15 -11.45 -34.76
N GLU A 54 -0.22 -12.72 -34.53
CA GLU A 54 -1.61 -13.12 -34.33
C GLU A 54 -2.27 -12.42 -33.13
N TYR A 55 -1.50 -12.03 -32.11
CA TYR A 55 -2.04 -11.40 -30.89
C TYR A 55 -2.37 -9.92 -31.09
N VAL A 56 -1.79 -9.26 -32.08
CA VAL A 56 -1.90 -7.80 -32.29
C VAL A 56 -3.34 -7.35 -32.62
N THR A 57 -4.20 -8.26 -33.11
CA THR A 57 -5.61 -7.95 -33.39
C THR A 57 -6.55 -8.07 -32.19
N PHE A 58 -6.06 -8.56 -31.05
CA PHE A 58 -6.85 -8.74 -29.84
C PHE A 58 -7.15 -7.40 -29.17
N ARG A 59 -8.19 -7.39 -28.33
CA ARG A 59 -8.37 -6.34 -27.34
C ARG A 59 -7.39 -6.56 -26.19
N LEU A 60 -7.00 -5.48 -25.51
CA LEU A 60 -6.06 -5.56 -24.39
C LEU A 60 -6.49 -6.58 -23.34
N GLY A 61 -7.76 -6.58 -22.91
CA GLY A 61 -8.25 -7.53 -21.91
C GLY A 61 -8.08 -9.00 -22.32
N ASP A 62 -8.53 -9.34 -23.54
CA ASP A 62 -8.41 -10.71 -24.07
C ASP A 62 -6.94 -11.12 -24.22
N PHE A 63 -6.07 -10.18 -24.62
CA PHE A 63 -4.64 -10.41 -24.73
C PHE A 63 -3.98 -10.66 -23.37
N LEU A 64 -4.30 -9.87 -22.35
CA LEU A 64 -3.75 -10.04 -21.01
C LEU A 64 -4.13 -11.40 -20.39
N ASP A 65 -5.32 -11.91 -20.70
CA ASP A 65 -5.73 -13.27 -20.31
C ASP A 65 -4.92 -14.38 -20.99
N ILE A 66 -4.37 -14.10 -22.17
CA ILE A 66 -3.49 -15.02 -22.89
C ILE A 66 -2.03 -14.89 -22.41
N ALA A 67 -1.55 -13.65 -22.23
CA ALA A 67 -0.18 -13.36 -21.83
C ALA A 67 0.10 -13.71 -20.37
N PHE A 68 -0.89 -13.52 -19.48
CA PHE A 68 -0.79 -13.78 -18.04
C PHE A 68 -1.91 -14.72 -17.54
N PRO A 69 -1.98 -15.97 -18.04
CA PRO A 69 -3.09 -16.88 -17.76
C PRO A 69 -3.02 -17.47 -16.35
N ARG A 70 -4.17 -17.84 -15.76
CA ARG A 70 -4.23 -18.60 -14.49
C ARG A 70 -3.78 -20.06 -14.64
N ASN A 71 -3.87 -20.62 -15.84
CA ASN A 71 -3.62 -22.04 -16.07
C ASN A 71 -2.12 -22.31 -16.27
N LYS A 72 -1.53 -23.17 -15.41
CA LYS A 72 -0.12 -23.57 -15.48
C LYS A 72 0.32 -24.07 -16.87
N ARG A 73 -0.54 -24.78 -17.61
CA ARG A 73 -0.23 -25.26 -18.97
C ARG A 73 -0.09 -24.10 -19.95
N GLN A 74 -0.90 -23.06 -19.81
CA GLN A 74 -0.81 -21.87 -20.65
C GLN A 74 0.36 -20.99 -20.23
N GLN A 75 0.64 -20.89 -18.93
CA GLN A 75 1.85 -20.21 -18.41
C GLN A 75 3.11 -20.83 -19.01
N SER A 76 3.22 -22.17 -19.02
CA SER A 76 4.37 -22.86 -19.64
C SER A 76 4.58 -22.53 -21.11
N LYS A 77 3.52 -22.15 -21.86
CA LYS A 77 3.64 -21.74 -23.26
C LYS A 77 4.39 -20.40 -23.36
N ILE A 78 4.05 -19.42 -22.53
CA ILE A 78 4.75 -18.13 -22.50
C ILE A 78 6.15 -18.30 -21.91
N SER A 79 6.31 -19.06 -20.82
CA SER A 79 7.62 -19.34 -20.21
C SER A 79 8.61 -19.97 -21.20
N SER A 80 8.12 -20.78 -22.15
CA SER A 80 8.98 -21.39 -23.19
C SER A 80 9.49 -20.41 -24.24
N MET A 81 8.92 -19.21 -24.32
CA MET A 81 9.31 -18.14 -25.26
C MET A 81 10.30 -17.15 -24.65
N LEU A 82 10.58 -17.26 -23.34
CA LEU A 82 11.49 -16.34 -22.65
C LEU A 82 12.94 -16.60 -23.07
N ASP A 83 13.66 -15.53 -23.41
CA ASP A 83 15.08 -15.61 -23.73
C ASP A 83 15.94 -15.55 -22.46
N VAL A 84 15.97 -16.68 -21.75
CA VAL A 84 16.72 -16.85 -20.49
C VAL A 84 18.25 -16.74 -20.70
N LYS A 85 18.73 -16.75 -21.95
CA LYS A 85 20.16 -16.55 -22.24
C LYS A 85 20.54 -15.08 -22.17
N GLU A 86 19.68 -14.21 -22.71
CA GLU A 86 19.89 -12.77 -22.68
C GLU A 86 19.54 -12.19 -21.31
N ASN A 87 18.45 -12.64 -20.69
CA ASN A 87 18.08 -12.23 -19.34
C ASN A 87 17.61 -13.44 -18.50
N PRO A 88 18.47 -13.97 -17.61
CA PRO A 88 18.16 -15.08 -16.73
C PRO A 88 16.99 -14.85 -15.76
N ASP A 89 16.65 -13.58 -15.48
CA ASP A 89 15.64 -13.21 -14.48
C ASP A 89 14.22 -13.13 -15.06
N LEU A 90 14.06 -13.23 -16.39
CA LEU A 90 12.75 -13.19 -17.06
C LEU A 90 11.72 -14.18 -16.48
N PRO A 91 12.07 -15.43 -16.10
CA PRO A 91 11.12 -16.35 -15.48
C PRO A 91 10.57 -15.84 -14.14
N ASP A 92 11.42 -15.24 -13.31
CA ASP A 92 11.03 -14.72 -11.99
C ASP A 92 10.20 -13.45 -12.14
N MET A 93 10.59 -12.56 -13.06
CA MET A 93 9.78 -11.38 -13.44
C MET A 93 8.40 -11.79 -13.96
N TYR A 94 8.32 -12.84 -14.77
CA TYR A 94 7.05 -13.36 -15.27
C TYR A 94 6.18 -13.93 -14.14
N ALA A 95 6.77 -14.64 -13.18
CA ALA A 95 6.07 -15.16 -12.01
C ALA A 95 5.48 -14.01 -11.16
N ALA A 96 6.25 -12.96 -10.90
CA ALA A 96 5.78 -11.78 -10.17
C ALA A 96 4.60 -11.10 -10.89
N LEU A 97 4.67 -10.94 -12.22
CA LEU A 97 3.55 -10.39 -12.99
C LEU A 97 2.32 -11.31 -12.93
N LEU A 98 2.48 -12.63 -13.00
CA LEU A 98 1.36 -13.57 -12.86
C LEU A 98 0.65 -13.42 -11.51
N GLU A 99 1.38 -13.15 -10.43
CA GLU A 99 0.81 -12.87 -9.11
C GLU A 99 0.00 -11.57 -9.12
N ILE A 100 0.56 -10.47 -9.63
CA ILE A 100 -0.15 -9.18 -9.77
C ILE A 100 -1.46 -9.34 -10.55
N PHE A 101 -1.42 -10.07 -11.68
CA PHE A 101 -2.62 -10.34 -12.48
C PHE A 101 -3.60 -11.31 -11.78
N ALA A 102 -3.14 -12.19 -10.90
CA ALA A 102 -4.01 -13.02 -10.09
C ALA A 102 -4.75 -12.18 -9.03
N GLU A 103 -4.01 -11.33 -8.32
CA GLU A 103 -4.54 -10.39 -7.33
C GLU A 103 -5.57 -9.43 -7.91
N TRP A 104 -5.27 -8.85 -9.08
CA TRP A 104 -6.20 -7.99 -9.79
C TRP A 104 -7.51 -8.71 -10.14
N ARG A 105 -7.43 -9.94 -10.66
CA ARG A 105 -8.62 -10.74 -10.98
C ARG A 105 -9.40 -11.20 -9.75
N ASP A 106 -8.72 -11.35 -8.62
CA ASP A 106 -9.36 -11.64 -7.32
C ASP A 106 -9.90 -10.38 -6.64
N GLY A 107 -9.75 -9.20 -7.26
CA GLY A 107 -10.24 -7.92 -6.75
C GLY A 107 -9.40 -7.35 -5.60
N LYS A 108 -8.18 -7.85 -5.38
CA LYS A 108 -7.28 -7.38 -4.32
C LYS A 108 -6.60 -6.05 -4.68
N CYS A 109 -6.45 -5.78 -5.97
CA CYS A 109 -5.94 -4.52 -6.50
C CYS A 109 -6.73 -4.13 -7.76
N SER A 110 -6.52 -2.92 -8.23
CA SER A 110 -6.93 -2.43 -9.54
C SER A 110 -5.69 -2.14 -10.37
N LEU A 111 -5.75 -2.41 -11.67
CA LEU A 111 -4.66 -2.12 -12.60
C LEU A 111 -5.10 -1.05 -13.60
N ASN A 112 -4.28 -0.01 -13.75
CA ASN A 112 -4.38 0.95 -14.84
C ASN A 112 -3.26 0.70 -15.84
N PHE A 113 -3.58 0.87 -17.12
CA PHE A 113 -2.68 0.50 -18.22
C PHE A 113 -2.34 1.72 -19.06
N PHE A 114 -1.06 1.93 -19.30
CA PHE A 114 -0.55 3.04 -20.10
C PHE A 114 0.42 2.53 -21.15
N ILE A 115 0.51 3.23 -22.27
CA ILE A 115 1.62 3.03 -23.20
C ILE A 115 2.73 4.02 -22.85
N ASN A 116 3.96 3.54 -22.75
CA ASN A 116 5.11 4.42 -22.56
C ASN A 116 5.18 5.45 -23.71
N GLN A 117 5.37 6.73 -23.36
CA GLN A 117 5.29 7.89 -24.26
C GLN A 117 3.93 8.08 -24.97
N GLY A 118 2.94 7.24 -24.66
CA GLY A 118 1.61 7.25 -25.22
C GLY A 118 0.51 7.55 -24.18
N PRO A 119 -0.75 7.24 -24.52
CA PRO A 119 -1.89 7.50 -23.66
C PRO A 119 -2.13 6.37 -22.63
N GLU A 120 -3.05 6.62 -21.70
CA GLU A 120 -3.76 5.55 -20.98
C GLU A 120 -4.60 4.73 -21.97
N ILE A 121 -4.62 3.41 -21.79
CA ILE A 121 -5.37 2.47 -22.62
C ILE A 121 -6.35 1.65 -21.78
N LYS A 122 -7.46 1.25 -22.38
CA LYS A 122 -8.53 0.49 -21.73
C LYS A 122 -8.50 -0.96 -22.19
N LEU A 123 -9.06 -1.86 -21.37
CA LEU A 123 -9.19 -3.28 -21.70
C LEU A 123 -9.96 -3.54 -23.01
N THR A 124 -10.82 -2.62 -23.42
CA THR A 124 -11.61 -2.70 -24.64
C THR A 124 -10.84 -2.29 -25.90
N ASP A 125 -9.69 -1.64 -25.75
CA ASP A 125 -8.93 -1.05 -26.85
C ASP A 125 -8.16 -2.14 -27.59
N ARG A 126 -7.95 -1.95 -28.90
CA ARG A 126 -7.23 -2.91 -29.74
C ARG A 126 -5.74 -2.67 -29.63
N LEU A 127 -4.95 -3.74 -29.56
CA LEU A 127 -3.49 -3.58 -29.46
C LEU A 127 -2.88 -2.90 -30.70
N ASP A 128 -3.45 -3.13 -31.88
CA ASP A 128 -2.92 -2.56 -33.13
C ASP A 128 -3.07 -1.04 -33.26
N ASP A 129 -3.85 -0.41 -32.38
CA ASP A 129 -3.97 1.05 -32.28
C ASP A 129 -2.93 1.67 -31.32
N HIS A 130 -2.13 0.84 -30.63
CA HIS A 130 -1.30 1.24 -29.49
C HIS A 130 0.14 0.71 -29.54
N LEU A 131 0.60 0.23 -30.70
CA LEU A 131 1.98 -0.23 -30.86
C LEU A 131 2.96 0.94 -30.96
N SER A 132 4.08 0.81 -30.24
CA SER A 132 5.29 1.61 -30.37
C SER A 132 6.25 0.94 -31.36
N LEU A 133 7.30 1.69 -31.74
CA LEU A 133 8.40 1.20 -32.57
C LEU A 133 9.71 1.29 -31.81
N MET A 134 10.40 0.16 -31.72
CA MET A 134 11.74 0.08 -31.14
C MET A 134 12.79 -0.06 -32.25
N ARG A 135 13.92 0.63 -32.08
CA ARG A 135 15.11 0.50 -32.93
C ARG A 135 16.37 0.63 -32.09
N SER A 136 17.41 -0.10 -32.46
CA SER A 136 18.76 0.12 -31.93
C SER A 136 19.82 -0.12 -33.03
N PRO A 137 20.50 0.93 -33.50
CA PRO A 137 21.63 0.77 -34.42
C PRO A 137 22.79 -0.02 -33.79
N GLU A 138 23.02 0.15 -32.49
CA GLU A 138 24.13 -0.47 -31.76
C GLU A 138 23.94 -1.99 -31.64
N HIS A 139 22.72 -2.42 -31.32
CA HIS A 139 22.33 -3.83 -31.25
C HIS A 139 21.87 -4.41 -32.60
N ARG A 140 21.92 -3.62 -33.69
CA ARG A 140 21.46 -3.99 -35.04
C ARG A 140 20.00 -4.45 -35.09
N ILE A 141 19.18 -3.86 -34.22
CA ILE A 141 17.75 -4.11 -34.18
C ILE A 141 17.10 -3.15 -35.17
N GLU A 142 16.58 -3.73 -36.25
CA GLU A 142 15.71 -3.04 -37.19
C GLU A 142 14.41 -2.60 -36.50
N GLU A 143 13.67 -1.73 -37.16
CA GLU A 143 12.39 -1.23 -36.67
C GLU A 143 11.43 -2.38 -36.34
N THR A 144 11.19 -2.57 -35.04
CA THR A 144 10.46 -3.70 -34.47
C THR A 144 9.21 -3.18 -33.75
N PRO A 145 8.01 -3.72 -34.05
CA PRO A 145 6.80 -3.34 -33.34
C PRO A 145 6.86 -3.80 -31.88
N MET A 146 6.30 -3.00 -30.99
CA MET A 146 6.37 -3.22 -29.55
C MET A 146 5.10 -2.75 -28.86
N LEU A 147 4.61 -3.52 -27.90
CA LEU A 147 3.65 -3.06 -26.92
C LEU A 147 4.40 -2.73 -25.64
N ASP A 148 4.74 -1.45 -25.45
CA ASP A 148 5.48 -0.96 -24.27
C ASP A 148 4.49 -0.55 -23.17
N LEU A 149 4.04 -1.54 -22.42
CA LEU A 149 2.97 -1.43 -21.42
C LEU A 149 3.54 -1.01 -20.06
N VAL A 150 3.05 0.09 -19.52
CA VAL A 150 3.27 0.49 -18.13
C VAL A 150 2.01 0.19 -17.32
N ILE A 151 2.17 -0.55 -16.22
CA ILE A 151 1.07 -0.93 -15.34
C ILE A 151 1.21 -0.17 -14.03
N ASP A 152 0.13 0.50 -13.63
CA ASP A 152 -0.02 0.99 -12.26
C ASP A 152 -0.89 0.02 -11.49
N GLN A 153 -0.31 -0.56 -10.44
CA GLN A 153 -1.05 -1.33 -9.45
C GLN A 153 -1.54 -0.40 -8.35
N ASN A 154 -2.85 -0.26 -8.25
CA ASN A 154 -3.54 0.50 -7.21
C ASN A 154 -4.26 -0.47 -6.28
N LEU A 155 -3.72 -0.68 -5.08
CA LEU A 155 -4.41 -1.44 -4.02
C LEU A 155 -5.55 -0.58 -3.47
N ASP A 156 -6.81 -0.92 -3.77
CA ASP A 156 -7.93 -0.40 -2.98
C ASP A 156 -8.00 -1.20 -1.68
N VAL A 157 -7.16 -0.77 -0.72
CA VAL A 157 -6.99 -1.46 0.56
C VAL A 157 -8.31 -1.59 1.30
N LEU A 158 -9.20 -0.58 1.24
CA LEU A 158 -10.49 -0.66 1.94
C LEU A 158 -11.43 -1.69 1.31
N ASP A 159 -11.48 -1.78 -0.01
CA ASP A 159 -12.28 -2.81 -0.69
C ASP A 159 -11.72 -4.21 -0.45
N TYR A 160 -10.39 -4.36 -0.47
CA TYR A 160 -9.75 -5.62 -0.09
C TYR A 160 -10.11 -6.01 1.34
N LEU A 161 -9.92 -5.12 2.32
CA LEU A 161 -10.19 -5.40 3.73
C LEU A 161 -11.67 -5.72 3.98
N THR A 162 -12.58 -5.13 3.20
CA THR A 162 -14.01 -5.47 3.23
C THR A 162 -14.26 -6.87 2.67
N THR A 163 -13.67 -7.19 1.52
CA THR A 163 -13.85 -8.48 0.84
C THR A 163 -13.23 -9.64 1.63
N ALA A 164 -12.07 -9.40 2.25
CA ALA A 164 -11.36 -10.38 3.09
C ALA A 164 -11.97 -10.52 4.49
N GLY A 165 -12.99 -9.72 4.84
CA GLY A 165 -13.74 -9.88 6.09
C GLY A 165 -13.18 -9.14 7.30
N TYR A 166 -12.08 -8.39 7.16
CA TYR A 166 -11.56 -7.50 8.21
C TYR A 166 -12.55 -6.37 8.52
N ILE A 167 -13.19 -5.82 7.49
CA ILE A 167 -14.19 -4.77 7.63
C ILE A 167 -15.60 -5.35 7.46
N LYS A 168 -16.34 -5.46 8.57
CA LYS A 168 -17.75 -5.91 8.55
C LYS A 168 -18.69 -4.90 7.89
N ASN A 169 -18.43 -3.61 8.09
CA ASN A 169 -19.22 -2.52 7.52
C ASN A 169 -18.31 -1.35 7.15
N LYS A 170 -18.05 -1.19 5.85
CA LYS A 170 -17.18 -0.15 5.30
C LYS A 170 -17.60 1.25 5.72
N GLN A 171 -18.89 1.54 5.71
CA GLN A 171 -19.41 2.86 6.10
C GLN A 171 -19.14 3.17 7.57
N THR A 172 -19.38 2.22 8.47
CA THR A 172 -19.13 2.41 9.91
C THR A 172 -17.63 2.56 10.19
N THR A 173 -16.77 1.82 9.50
CA THR A 173 -15.32 1.93 9.64
C THR A 173 -14.79 3.28 9.15
N ILE A 174 -15.27 3.77 8.00
CA ILE A 174 -14.92 5.11 7.51
C ILE A 174 -15.38 6.19 8.50
N GLU A 175 -16.60 6.06 9.04
CA GLU A 175 -17.09 7.01 10.04
C GLU A 175 -16.25 7.03 11.32
N PHE A 176 -15.83 5.86 11.79
CA PHE A 176 -14.90 5.73 12.90
C PHE A 176 -13.58 6.47 12.60
N MET A 177 -12.99 6.26 11.43
CA MET A 177 -11.71 6.91 11.07
C MET A 177 -11.87 8.43 10.92
N GLN A 178 -12.92 8.89 10.25
CA GLN A 178 -13.22 10.31 10.07
C GLN A 178 -13.45 11.04 11.40
N THR A 179 -14.25 10.45 12.29
CA THR A 179 -14.60 11.09 13.57
C THR A 179 -13.38 11.22 14.48
N ASN A 180 -12.54 10.20 14.56
CA ASN A 180 -11.30 10.26 15.35
C ASN A 180 -10.25 11.18 14.73
N MET A 181 -10.08 11.17 13.40
CA MET A 181 -9.17 12.10 12.72
C MET A 181 -9.61 13.55 12.93
N LEU A 182 -10.91 13.87 12.86
CA LEU A 182 -11.39 15.21 13.15
C LEU A 182 -11.14 15.61 14.62
N MET A 183 -11.45 14.73 15.59
CA MET A 183 -11.15 14.99 17.00
C MET A 183 -9.65 15.23 17.24
N TYR A 184 -8.79 14.47 16.56
CA TYR A 184 -7.34 14.63 16.62
C TYR A 184 -6.89 16.04 16.20
N PHE A 185 -7.40 16.57 15.09
CA PHE A 185 -7.04 17.93 14.65
C PHE A 185 -7.68 19.03 15.52
N LEU A 186 -8.88 18.81 16.06
CA LEU A 186 -9.52 19.73 17.00
C LEU A 186 -8.70 19.84 18.31
N GLU A 187 -8.27 18.71 18.88
CA GLU A 187 -7.59 18.67 20.17
C GLU A 187 -6.08 18.95 20.05
N LYS A 188 -5.34 18.17 19.26
CA LYS A 188 -3.87 18.26 19.19
C LYS A 188 -3.42 19.54 18.48
N HIS A 189 -4.09 19.88 17.37
CA HIS A 189 -3.71 21.02 16.51
C HIS A 189 -4.54 22.28 16.76
N ASN A 190 -5.47 22.26 17.73
CA ASN A 190 -6.35 23.39 18.06
C ASN A 190 -7.06 23.95 16.82
N TYR A 191 -7.43 23.09 15.87
CA TYR A 191 -8.08 23.53 14.64
C TYR A 191 -9.45 24.13 14.96
N LYS A 192 -9.67 25.37 14.51
CA LYS A 192 -10.88 26.15 14.81
C LYS A 192 -11.96 25.92 13.76
N LEU A 193 -12.71 24.83 13.86
CA LEU A 193 -13.83 24.55 12.95
C LEU A 193 -15.06 25.41 13.32
N PRO A 194 -15.57 26.29 12.43
CA PRO A 194 -16.78 27.08 12.71
C PRO A 194 -18.03 26.21 12.82
N VAL A 195 -18.97 26.58 13.69
CA VAL A 195 -20.30 25.92 13.79
C VAL A 195 -21.14 26.13 12.53
N ALA A 196 -20.94 27.27 11.86
CA ALA A 196 -21.56 27.61 10.59
C ALA A 196 -20.48 28.00 9.56
N PRO A 197 -19.81 27.00 8.95
CA PRO A 197 -18.70 27.25 8.03
C PRO A 197 -19.16 27.90 6.72
N ILE A 198 -18.40 28.90 6.28
CA ILE A 198 -18.62 29.61 5.01
C ILE A 198 -17.69 29.09 3.91
N ASP A 199 -16.48 28.67 4.28
CA ASP A 199 -15.54 28.03 3.37
C ASP A 199 -16.05 26.64 2.94
N ASP A 200 -15.86 26.31 1.67
CA ASP A 200 -16.36 25.06 1.10
C ASP A 200 -15.65 23.83 1.68
N ILE A 201 -14.38 23.93 2.09
CA ILE A 201 -13.67 22.81 2.71
C ILE A 201 -14.21 22.53 4.12
N ASP A 202 -14.46 23.56 4.91
CA ASP A 202 -14.99 23.43 6.27
C ASP A 202 -16.47 22.96 6.25
N LYS A 203 -17.23 23.35 5.21
CA LYS A 203 -18.59 22.81 4.98
C LYS A 203 -18.60 21.30 4.81
N LYS A 204 -17.57 20.71 4.18
CA LYS A 204 -17.47 19.25 4.04
C LYS A 204 -17.19 18.54 5.36
N LEU A 205 -16.59 19.23 6.34
CA LEU A 205 -16.36 18.71 7.69
C LEU A 205 -17.62 18.74 8.56
N ALA A 206 -18.57 19.65 8.28
CA ALA A 206 -19.77 19.85 9.10
C ALA A 206 -20.62 18.58 9.31
N PRO A 207 -20.83 17.67 8.33
CA PRO A 207 -21.48 16.39 8.56
C PRO A 207 -20.76 15.51 9.59
N ILE A 208 -19.43 15.47 9.59
CA ILE A 208 -18.63 14.70 10.56
C ILE A 208 -18.75 15.33 11.94
N ALA A 209 -18.62 16.66 12.04
CA ALA A 209 -18.81 17.41 13.27
C ALA A 209 -20.21 17.22 13.88
N LYS A 210 -21.26 17.23 13.06
CA LYS A 210 -22.64 16.98 13.52
C LYS A 210 -22.81 15.57 14.10
N LYS A 211 -22.14 14.56 13.54
CA LYS A 211 -22.14 13.20 14.11
C LYS A 211 -21.49 13.20 15.50
N LEU A 212 -20.29 13.78 15.63
CA LEU A 212 -19.61 13.94 16.92
C LEU A 212 -20.47 14.70 17.94
N GLN A 213 -21.13 15.78 17.51
CA GLN A 213 -22.03 16.56 18.36
C GLN A 213 -23.25 15.75 18.82
N SER A 214 -23.83 14.92 17.93
CA SER A 214 -25.00 14.11 18.26
C SER A 214 -24.75 13.05 19.34
N VAL A 215 -23.49 12.69 19.55
CA VAL A 215 -23.04 11.77 20.62
C VAL A 215 -22.29 12.50 21.73
N ASN A 216 -22.44 13.83 21.81
CA ASN A 216 -21.83 14.71 22.81
C ASN A 216 -20.29 14.61 22.90
N LEU A 217 -19.57 14.34 21.81
CA LEU A 217 -18.10 14.36 21.83
C LEU A 217 -17.55 15.76 21.58
N ILE A 218 -18.28 16.59 20.85
CA ILE A 218 -17.97 18.02 20.65
C ILE A 218 -19.20 18.87 20.96
N ALA A 219 -18.97 20.13 21.33
CA ALA A 219 -20.00 21.13 21.57
C ALA A 219 -19.60 22.49 20.98
N PRO A 220 -20.56 23.39 20.67
CA PRO A 220 -20.24 24.79 20.40
C PRO A 220 -19.53 25.42 21.58
N SER A 221 -18.48 26.19 21.32
CA SER A 221 -17.80 27.01 22.33
C SER A 221 -18.71 28.12 22.83
N ASP A 222 -18.60 28.44 24.12
CA ASP A 222 -19.30 29.58 24.74
C ASP A 222 -18.65 30.93 24.36
N LEU A 223 -17.39 30.92 23.89
CA LEU A 223 -16.59 32.11 23.64
C LEU A 223 -16.54 32.50 22.16
N GLU A 224 -16.44 31.51 21.27
CA GLU A 224 -16.31 31.70 19.82
C GLU A 224 -17.33 30.81 19.09
N PRO A 225 -17.80 31.17 17.87
CA PRO A 225 -18.75 30.34 17.11
C PRO A 225 -18.06 29.14 16.44
N ILE A 226 -17.27 28.37 17.20
CA ILE A 226 -16.51 27.20 16.78
C ILE A 226 -16.93 25.96 17.58
N PHE A 227 -16.60 24.77 17.08
CA PHE A 227 -16.70 23.54 17.85
C PHE A 227 -15.48 23.34 18.75
N GLU A 228 -15.70 22.87 19.97
CA GLU A 228 -14.69 22.44 20.93
C GLU A 228 -14.95 21.01 21.41
N ILE A 229 -13.90 20.32 21.83
CA ILE A 229 -13.99 19.00 22.46
C ILE A 229 -14.68 19.17 23.82
N SER A 230 -15.79 18.45 24.00
CA SER A 230 -16.54 18.39 25.25
C SER A 230 -15.81 17.58 26.33
N GLU A 231 -16.30 17.58 27.56
CA GLU A 231 -15.76 16.73 28.63
C GLU A 231 -15.87 15.24 28.28
N GLU A 232 -17.01 14.80 27.77
CA GLU A 232 -17.21 13.41 27.30
C GLU A 232 -16.27 13.08 26.12
N GLY A 233 -16.00 14.07 25.26
CA GLY A 233 -15.01 14.00 24.20
C GLY A 233 -13.60 13.79 24.72
N ARG A 234 -13.17 14.58 25.71
CA ARG A 234 -11.85 14.43 26.35
C ARG A 234 -11.70 13.06 27.00
N GLN A 235 -12.74 12.57 27.67
CA GLN A 235 -12.73 11.22 28.23
C GLN A 235 -12.67 10.14 27.15
N ALA A 236 -13.33 10.33 26.00
CA ALA A 236 -13.23 9.42 24.87
C ALA A 236 -11.82 9.38 24.28
N ILE A 237 -11.18 10.54 24.13
CA ILE A 237 -9.77 10.64 23.71
C ILE A 237 -8.87 9.90 24.71
N GLY A 238 -9.04 10.12 26.01
CA GLY A 238 -8.30 9.41 27.05
C GLY A 238 -8.43 7.90 26.94
N ARG A 239 -9.66 7.37 26.78
CA ARG A 239 -9.88 5.93 26.56
C ARG A 239 -9.18 5.41 25.29
N THR A 240 -9.19 6.18 24.21
CA THR A 240 -8.50 5.80 22.97
C THR A 240 -6.99 5.76 23.17
N ILE A 241 -6.42 6.69 23.93
CA ILE A 241 -4.99 6.70 24.29
C ILE A 241 -4.66 5.47 25.13
N ASP A 242 -5.40 5.22 26.20
CA ASP A 242 -5.20 4.06 27.09
C ASP A 242 -5.29 2.73 26.31
N GLU A 243 -6.26 2.62 25.40
CA GLU A 243 -6.40 1.45 24.51
C GLU A 243 -5.17 1.30 23.60
N THR A 244 -4.69 2.38 23.02
CA THR A 244 -3.53 2.34 22.11
C THR A 244 -2.24 1.99 22.85
N GLU A 245 -2.02 2.59 24.02
CA GLU A 245 -0.89 2.25 24.90
C GLU A 245 -0.94 0.79 25.34
N SER A 246 -2.13 0.23 25.57
CA SER A 246 -2.28 -1.19 25.85
C SER A 246 -1.82 -2.06 24.67
N TYR A 247 -2.11 -1.67 23.42
CA TYR A 247 -1.60 -2.40 22.26
C TYR A 247 -0.09 -2.27 22.12
N ILE A 248 0.46 -1.07 22.32
CA ILE A 248 1.91 -0.85 22.30
C ILE A 248 2.58 -1.75 23.35
N ASN A 249 2.14 -1.68 24.60
CA ASN A 249 2.73 -2.46 25.69
C ASN A 249 2.66 -3.98 25.45
N GLN A 250 1.61 -4.47 24.83
CA GLN A 250 1.42 -5.91 24.57
C GLN A 250 2.18 -6.40 23.32
N TYR A 251 2.28 -5.57 22.28
CA TYR A 251 2.65 -6.06 20.95
C TYR A 251 3.91 -5.41 20.36
N ASP A 252 4.46 -4.35 20.96
CA ASP A 252 5.67 -3.71 20.42
C ASP A 252 6.89 -4.61 20.40
N VAL A 253 6.92 -5.66 21.22
CA VAL A 253 7.99 -6.68 21.15
C VAL A 253 8.07 -7.36 19.78
N PHE A 254 6.97 -7.39 19.03
CA PHE A 254 6.89 -8.05 17.73
C PHE A 254 7.11 -7.12 16.53
N LYS A 255 7.52 -5.87 16.75
CA LYS A 255 7.79 -4.93 15.66
C LYS A 255 9.10 -5.23 14.90
N ASP A 256 9.95 -6.07 15.49
CA ASP A 256 11.28 -6.40 14.98
C ASP A 256 11.64 -7.83 15.39
N VAL A 257 11.10 -8.80 14.65
CA VAL A 257 11.31 -10.22 14.86
C VAL A 257 12.26 -10.77 13.80
N TYR A 258 13.41 -11.27 14.23
CA TYR A 258 14.39 -11.93 13.36
C TYR A 258 14.35 -13.44 13.58
N TYR A 259 14.17 -14.19 12.49
CA TYR A 259 14.21 -15.65 12.49
C TYR A 259 15.31 -16.13 11.54
N ASP A 260 16.22 -16.97 12.04
CA ASP A 260 17.23 -17.67 11.23
C ASP A 260 16.81 -19.14 11.03
N PRO A 261 16.33 -19.53 9.83
CA PRO A 261 15.93 -20.90 9.54
C PRO A 261 17.08 -21.92 9.67
N GLY A 262 18.33 -21.49 9.53
CA GLY A 262 19.50 -22.36 9.58
C GLY A 262 19.85 -22.80 11.00
N SER A 263 19.68 -21.92 11.98
CA SER A 263 19.94 -22.20 13.39
C SER A 263 18.67 -22.44 14.21
N GLY A 264 17.50 -22.05 13.69
CA GLY A 264 16.25 -21.97 14.44
C GLY A 264 16.23 -20.85 15.48
N ALA A 265 17.19 -19.92 15.43
CA ALA A 265 17.26 -18.81 16.36
C ALA A 265 16.14 -17.79 16.09
N LEU A 266 15.53 -17.34 17.17
CA LEU A 266 14.51 -16.31 17.17
C LEU A 266 14.96 -15.17 18.10
N GLU A 267 15.06 -13.97 17.54
CA GLU A 267 15.57 -12.78 18.21
C GLU A 267 14.62 -11.59 18.01
N PHE A 268 14.60 -10.68 18.99
CA PHE A 268 13.73 -9.51 19.02
C PHE A 268 14.57 -8.23 19.15
N ASP A 269 14.10 -7.11 18.60
CA ASP A 269 14.76 -5.79 18.67
C ASP A 269 16.21 -5.78 18.12
N THR A 270 16.44 -6.51 17.02
CA THR A 270 17.76 -6.64 16.39
C THR A 270 18.14 -5.49 15.44
N GLY A 271 17.15 -4.69 15.03
CA GLY A 271 17.20 -3.70 13.95
C GLY A 271 17.20 -4.30 12.54
N ARG A 272 16.98 -5.62 12.40
CA ARG A 272 17.07 -6.37 11.13
C ARG A 272 15.92 -7.35 10.91
N GLY A 273 15.02 -7.46 11.88
CA GLY A 273 13.85 -8.32 11.82
C GLY A 273 12.69 -7.69 11.05
N GLN A 274 11.57 -8.39 11.07
CA GLN A 274 10.34 -8.03 10.40
C GLN A 274 9.28 -7.60 11.42
N ASP A 275 8.40 -6.67 11.03
CA ASP A 275 7.24 -6.30 11.84
C ASP A 275 6.13 -7.33 11.64
N LEU A 276 5.92 -8.18 12.67
CA LEU A 276 4.93 -9.27 12.66
C LEU A 276 3.66 -8.91 13.42
N ARG A 277 3.52 -7.66 13.90
CA ARG A 277 2.40 -7.26 14.76
C ARG A 277 1.04 -7.51 14.11
N VAL A 278 0.90 -7.26 12.81
CA VAL A 278 -0.37 -7.50 12.08
C VAL A 278 -0.78 -8.96 12.13
N GLN A 279 0.14 -9.88 11.83
CA GLN A 279 -0.15 -11.32 11.86
C GLN A 279 -0.50 -11.78 13.28
N ILE A 280 0.14 -11.20 14.30
CA ILE A 280 -0.15 -11.52 15.70
C ILE A 280 -1.49 -10.95 16.15
N TYR A 281 -1.87 -9.75 15.71
CA TYR A 281 -3.22 -9.21 15.92
C TYR A 281 -4.29 -10.17 15.38
N GLU A 282 -4.09 -10.68 14.16
CA GLU A 282 -4.99 -11.66 13.54
C GLU A 282 -5.04 -12.96 14.34
N TYR A 283 -3.90 -13.47 14.77
CA TYR A 283 -3.81 -14.72 15.53
C TYR A 283 -4.48 -14.62 16.90
N GLU A 284 -4.41 -13.46 17.56
CA GLU A 284 -5.01 -13.22 18.88
C GLU A 284 -6.42 -12.60 18.82
N ASP A 285 -7.13 -12.74 17.69
CA ASP A 285 -8.49 -12.25 17.48
C ASP A 285 -8.65 -10.73 17.75
N ARG A 286 -7.60 -9.94 17.52
CA ARG A 286 -7.65 -8.47 17.52
C ARG A 286 -8.08 -7.96 16.16
N ASP A 287 -8.75 -6.80 16.14
CA ASP A 287 -9.13 -6.11 14.92
C ASP A 287 -7.95 -5.28 14.38
N PRO A 288 -7.24 -5.72 13.32
CA PRO A 288 -6.05 -5.01 12.85
C PRO A 288 -6.40 -3.64 12.27
N VAL A 289 -7.63 -3.45 11.75
CA VAL A 289 -8.09 -2.16 11.20
C VAL A 289 -8.16 -1.12 12.32
N ARG A 290 -8.77 -1.51 13.45
CA ARG A 290 -8.83 -0.64 14.62
C ARG A 290 -7.43 -0.38 15.19
N VAL A 291 -6.66 -1.43 15.45
CA VAL A 291 -5.35 -1.31 16.10
C VAL A 291 -4.41 -0.43 15.29
N ILE A 292 -4.25 -0.70 13.99
CA ILE A 292 -3.35 0.07 13.12
C ILE A 292 -3.81 1.53 13.02
N PHE A 293 -5.10 1.79 12.84
CA PHE A 293 -5.58 3.17 12.76
C PHE A 293 -5.31 3.96 14.05
N LEU A 294 -5.52 3.33 15.21
CA LEU A 294 -5.23 3.96 16.51
C LEU A 294 -3.74 4.23 16.71
N LEU A 295 -2.86 3.30 16.34
CA LEU A 295 -1.40 3.51 16.37
C LEU A 295 -0.99 4.70 15.48
N ARG A 296 -1.57 4.83 14.27
CA ARG A 296 -1.31 5.96 13.37
C ARG A 296 -1.75 7.31 13.95
N LEU A 297 -2.86 7.33 14.69
CA LEU A 297 -3.28 8.52 15.43
C LEU A 297 -2.30 8.87 16.55
N TYR A 298 -1.87 7.87 17.31
CA TYR A 298 -0.99 8.04 18.45
C TYR A 298 0.41 8.51 18.05
N ASP A 299 1.02 7.89 17.03
CA ASP A 299 2.36 8.22 16.53
C ASP A 299 2.41 9.55 15.76
N GLY A 300 1.25 10.18 15.52
CA GLY A 300 1.14 11.45 14.83
C GLY A 300 1.37 11.35 13.32
N THR A 301 1.09 10.20 12.70
CA THR A 301 1.22 10.03 11.24
C THR A 301 0.44 11.11 10.47
N PHE A 302 -0.73 11.52 10.97
CA PHE A 302 -1.55 12.56 10.37
C PHE A 302 -0.93 13.97 10.38
N ASP A 303 0.16 14.19 11.13
CA ASP A 303 0.86 15.48 11.17
C ASP A 303 1.58 15.76 9.84
N GLU A 304 1.95 14.73 9.09
CA GLU A 304 2.55 14.86 7.76
C GLU A 304 1.59 15.52 6.76
N ASP A 305 0.28 15.35 6.98
CA ASP A 305 -0.80 15.87 6.13
C ASP A 305 -1.41 17.18 6.65
N LEU A 306 -0.74 17.92 7.55
CA LEU A 306 -1.27 19.15 8.15
C LEU A 306 -1.83 20.16 7.12
N ALA A 307 -1.27 20.20 5.92
CA ALA A 307 -1.71 21.10 4.86
C ALA A 307 -2.97 20.60 4.12
N THR A 308 -3.20 19.28 4.05
CA THR A 308 -4.13 18.61 3.13
C THR A 308 -5.22 17.80 3.82
N TRP A 309 -5.11 17.58 5.14
CA TRP A 309 -5.98 16.66 5.90
C TRP A 309 -7.48 16.91 5.75
N ARG A 310 -7.88 18.17 5.56
CA ARG A 310 -9.30 18.58 5.39
C ARG A 310 -9.93 18.04 4.11
N ASP A 311 -9.12 17.77 3.09
CA ASP A 311 -9.56 17.04 1.90
C ASP A 311 -9.35 15.52 2.09
N SER A 312 -8.21 15.11 2.65
CA SER A 312 -7.84 13.70 2.84
C SER A 312 -8.81 12.91 3.72
N ILE A 313 -9.41 13.53 4.74
CA ILE A 313 -10.42 12.92 5.62
C ILE A 313 -11.67 12.41 4.87
N HIS A 314 -11.89 12.88 3.63
CA HIS A 314 -12.99 12.42 2.77
C HIS A 314 -12.57 11.35 1.77
N SER A 315 -11.29 10.99 1.72
CA SER A 315 -10.73 10.07 0.74
C SER A 315 -10.66 8.64 1.29
N GLU A 316 -11.40 7.73 0.67
CA GLU A 316 -11.28 6.29 0.94
C GLU A 316 -9.87 5.77 0.64
N ARG A 317 -9.27 6.27 -0.45
CA ARG A 317 -7.88 5.96 -0.81
C ARG A 317 -6.92 6.34 0.30
N TYR A 318 -7.09 7.52 0.92
CA TYR A 318 -6.23 7.97 2.00
C TYR A 318 -6.29 7.04 3.20
N PHE A 319 -7.50 6.65 3.63
CA PHE A 319 -7.62 5.66 4.70
C PHE A 319 -7.11 4.27 4.30
N GLY A 320 -7.22 3.91 3.02
CA GLY A 320 -6.58 2.71 2.48
C GLY A 320 -5.06 2.75 2.65
N GLU A 321 -4.40 3.88 2.37
CA GLU A 321 -2.96 4.05 2.57
C GLU A 321 -2.57 3.94 4.05
N VAL A 322 -3.33 4.57 4.95
CA VAL A 322 -3.16 4.49 6.41
C VAL A 322 -3.21 3.03 6.90
N LEU A 323 -4.08 2.21 6.30
CA LEU A 323 -4.30 0.80 6.63
C LEU A 323 -3.46 -0.19 5.80
N SER A 324 -2.65 0.29 4.87
CA SER A 324 -1.78 -0.56 4.03
C SER A 324 -0.84 -1.52 4.78
N PRO A 325 -0.43 -1.27 6.05
CA PRO A 325 0.33 -2.28 6.80
C PRO A 325 -0.40 -3.62 6.94
N ILE A 326 -1.74 -3.63 6.91
CA ILE A 326 -2.52 -4.87 7.03
C ILE A 326 -2.33 -5.76 5.78
N THR A 327 -2.20 -5.14 4.61
CA THR A 327 -2.05 -5.85 3.33
C THR A 327 -0.60 -6.15 3.00
N ASN A 328 0.32 -5.26 3.40
CA ASN A 328 1.72 -5.29 2.99
C ASN A 328 2.66 -5.78 4.12
N GLY A 329 2.11 -6.13 5.28
CA GLY A 329 2.87 -6.59 6.43
C GLY A 329 3.61 -7.89 6.17
N ALA A 330 4.80 -8.02 6.75
CA ALA A 330 5.55 -9.26 6.71
C ALA A 330 4.79 -10.38 7.42
N ARG A 331 4.96 -11.61 6.94
CA ARG A 331 4.31 -12.80 7.48
C ARG A 331 5.30 -13.95 7.56
N ILE A 332 5.16 -14.76 8.60
CA ILE A 332 5.82 -16.05 8.77
C ILE A 332 4.82 -17.19 8.60
N ASP A 333 5.30 -18.42 8.50
CA ASP A 333 4.45 -19.60 8.41
C ASP A 333 3.53 -19.72 9.64
N GLU A 334 2.26 -20.12 9.41
CA GLU A 334 1.22 -20.17 10.45
C GLU A 334 1.60 -21.07 11.63
N ASP A 335 2.35 -22.13 11.38
CA ASP A 335 2.82 -23.08 12.41
C ASP A 335 3.89 -22.49 13.33
N MET A 336 4.55 -21.40 12.92
CA MET A 336 5.55 -20.71 13.74
C MET A 336 4.96 -19.61 14.62
N VAL A 337 3.76 -19.10 14.31
CA VAL A 337 3.20 -17.91 14.98
C VAL A 337 3.09 -18.11 16.49
N GLU A 338 2.60 -19.26 16.94
CA GLU A 338 2.47 -19.58 18.37
C GLU A 338 3.83 -19.56 19.09
N SER A 339 4.86 -20.13 18.47
CA SER A 339 6.22 -20.15 19.04
C SER A 339 6.83 -18.75 19.11
N VAL A 340 6.55 -17.91 18.12
CA VAL A 340 7.01 -16.51 18.12
C VAL A 340 6.33 -15.71 19.23
N ILE A 341 5.02 -15.89 19.42
CA ILE A 341 4.26 -15.24 20.49
C ILE A 341 4.80 -15.63 21.86
N GLU A 342 4.98 -16.93 22.12
CA GLU A 342 5.52 -17.42 23.40
C GLU A 342 6.92 -16.83 23.68
N ALA A 343 7.82 -16.89 22.69
CA ALA A 343 9.16 -16.35 22.83
C ALA A 343 9.18 -14.83 23.02
N GLY A 344 8.30 -14.09 22.34
CA GLY A 344 8.21 -12.64 22.46
C GLY A 344 7.72 -12.20 23.83
N TYR A 345 6.71 -12.89 24.39
CA TYR A 345 6.27 -12.59 25.76
C TYR A 345 7.34 -12.91 26.80
N ASN A 346 8.04 -14.05 26.67
CA ASN A 346 9.17 -14.38 27.55
C ASN A 346 10.29 -13.33 27.45
N PHE A 347 10.59 -12.84 26.25
CA PHE A 347 11.58 -11.78 26.03
C PHE A 347 11.14 -10.46 26.68
N ALA A 348 9.87 -10.07 26.52
CA ALA A 348 9.31 -8.86 27.10
C ALA A 348 9.34 -8.90 28.64
N GLU A 349 8.98 -10.03 29.25
CA GLU A 349 9.03 -10.25 30.70
C GLU A 349 10.47 -10.15 31.23
N ALA A 350 11.42 -10.85 30.59
CA ALA A 350 12.82 -10.80 30.99
C ALA A 350 13.41 -9.39 30.92
N ARG A 351 13.02 -8.61 29.91
CA ARG A 351 13.44 -7.21 29.77
C ARG A 351 12.84 -6.33 30.86
N PHE A 352 11.57 -6.54 31.20
CA PHE A 352 10.89 -5.82 32.27
C PHE A 352 11.55 -6.06 33.63
N ASP A 353 11.83 -7.32 33.97
CA ASP A 353 12.52 -7.70 35.20
C ASP A 353 13.92 -7.07 35.27
N THR A 354 14.66 -7.11 34.16
CA THR A 354 15.99 -6.48 34.07
C THR A 354 15.91 -4.97 34.29
N ALA A 355 14.90 -4.30 33.74
CA ALA A 355 14.71 -2.86 33.92
C ALA A 355 14.43 -2.49 35.39
N ILE A 356 13.61 -3.29 36.09
CA ILE A 356 13.35 -3.13 37.54
C ILE A 356 14.62 -3.31 38.35
N GLU A 357 15.42 -4.34 38.05
CA GLU A 357 16.69 -4.57 38.76
C GLU A 357 17.66 -3.40 38.58
N VAL A 358 17.80 -2.88 37.36
CA VAL A 358 18.66 -1.73 37.06
C VAL A 358 18.18 -0.48 37.79
N GLU A 359 16.87 -0.18 37.78
CA GLU A 359 16.31 0.97 38.49
C GLU A 359 16.54 0.86 40.01
N SER A 360 16.36 -0.34 40.57
CA SER A 360 16.65 -0.63 41.98
C SER A 360 18.13 -0.38 42.33
N GLN A 361 19.05 -0.82 41.47
CA GLN A 361 20.49 -0.61 41.64
C GLN A 361 20.87 0.87 41.53
N GLU A 362 20.30 1.61 40.58
CA GLU A 362 20.53 3.05 40.44
C GLU A 362 19.99 3.83 41.64
N GLU A 363 18.83 3.46 42.18
CA GLU A 363 18.30 4.11 43.37
C GLU A 363 19.15 3.83 44.62
N LEU A 364 19.68 2.61 44.76
CA LEU A 364 20.65 2.28 45.81
C LEU A 364 21.92 3.12 45.69
N LEU A 365 22.47 3.27 44.48
CA LEU A 365 23.65 4.10 44.22
C LEU A 365 23.38 5.58 44.55
N ARG A 366 22.24 6.14 44.12
CA ARG A 366 21.83 7.51 44.46
C ARG A 366 21.67 7.75 45.97
N ARG A 367 21.25 6.73 46.73
CA ARG A 367 21.13 6.80 48.20
C ARG A 367 22.49 6.73 48.89
N ILE A 368 23.48 6.07 48.29
CA ILE A 368 24.85 5.99 48.81
C ILE A 368 25.61 7.30 48.52
N GLU A 369 25.45 7.90 47.34
CA GLU A 369 26.10 9.18 46.98
C GLU A 369 25.55 10.42 47.72
N LYS A 370 24.36 10.31 48.32
CA LYS A 370 23.74 11.38 49.14
C LYS A 370 24.09 11.31 50.63
N LYS A 371 24.94 10.37 51.06
CA LYS A 371 25.50 10.29 52.41
C LYS A 371 26.97 10.72 52.39
#